data_AF-A0A1S1HLG4-F1
#
_entry.id   AF-A0A1S1HLG4-F1
#
_cell.length_a   1.000
_cell.length_b   1.000
_cell.length_c   1.000
_cell.angle_alpha   90.00
_cell.angle_beta   90.00
_cell.angle_gamma   90.00
#
_symmetry.space_group_name_H-M   'P 1'
#
loop_
_entity.id
_entity.type
_entity.pdbx_description
1 polymer ?
#
loop_
_entity_poly.entity_id
_entity_poly.type
_entity_poly.pdbx_seq_one_letter_code
_entity_poly.pdbx_strand_id
1 'polypeptide(L)'
;MKPEHLALLRDKLWRLNHLYWITNKEGKPVRFKMTPEQLEYFEGMHTRNIILKARQLGFTTEVCIIQLDAALFEAAKCALIAHTLNDAKRLFREKIKYAYDKLPDEIKAANPASNDAAGELVFSKGGSLYISTSFRGGTLRYLHVSEFGKICAKYPEKAREIVTGAFEAVSSDCFTTIESTAEGRAGYFYDYCQSAEKAQIQSKALSNLDWKFFFFSWWKNPEYAIDPVEQLPQRLFDYFDEIASKHGVKLNERQKAWYYAKEKTLGDDMKREYPSIPSEAFQQSVEGAYYAKQFRFLYENKRIGVLPDNSHLPVHTYWDIGVGDSTSIWFIREVGEEFHVIDHYSNSGEGLRHYMKVLKDKGYTYESHNGPHDIENREFGSDAKSRKELAREGYEIDGQVYSIRFNVVPRVSIDEGIEAVREILPHCAFDEHKCDEGIAHLEAYRKEWDDKKGCWKDKPLHDYTSHDADGFRYFAVSRRNVKRLTEKLEFNWN
;
A
#
# COMPACT_ATOMS: atom_id res chain seq x y z
N MET A 1 -48.67 -12.99 4.49
CA MET A 1 -47.86 -13.58 3.40
C MET A 1 -48.24 -15.03 3.20
N LYS A 2 -48.22 -15.53 1.96
CA LYS A 2 -48.51 -16.94 1.64
C LYS A 2 -47.32 -17.85 2.04
N PRO A 3 -47.52 -19.15 2.31
CA PRO A 3 -46.46 -20.08 2.71
C PRO A 3 -45.26 -20.13 1.76
N GLU A 4 -45.51 -20.07 0.44
CA GLU A 4 -44.47 -20.04 -0.59
C GLU A 4 -43.57 -18.80 -0.50
N HIS A 5 -44.10 -17.64 -0.10
CA HIS A 5 -43.30 -16.44 0.13
C HIS A 5 -42.42 -16.58 1.37
N LEU A 6 -42.92 -17.23 2.43
CA LEU A 6 -42.15 -17.46 3.65
C LEU A 6 -40.98 -18.42 3.41
N ALA A 7 -41.13 -19.42 2.53
CA ALA A 7 -40.05 -20.31 2.16
C ALA A 7 -38.90 -19.55 1.48
N LEU A 8 -39.22 -18.68 0.52
CA LEU A 8 -38.24 -17.83 -0.17
C LEU A 8 -37.54 -16.85 0.79
N LEU A 9 -38.29 -16.27 1.73
CA LEU A 9 -37.73 -15.35 2.73
C LEU A 9 -36.79 -16.04 3.74
N ARG A 10 -36.79 -17.37 3.86
CA ARG A 10 -35.79 -18.06 4.71
C ARG A 10 -34.43 -18.15 4.03
N ASP A 11 -34.37 -18.13 2.70
CA ASP A 11 -33.14 -18.20 1.93
C ASP A 11 -32.48 -16.81 1.82
N LYS A 12 -31.33 -16.65 2.49
CA LYS A 12 -30.57 -15.40 2.49
C LYS A 12 -30.10 -14.99 1.09
N LEU A 13 -29.58 -15.94 0.30
CA LEU A 13 -29.11 -15.65 -1.04
C LEU A 13 -30.26 -15.19 -1.94
N TRP A 14 -31.42 -15.83 -1.80
CA TRP A 14 -32.63 -15.41 -2.49
C TRP A 14 -33.04 -13.99 -2.09
N ARG A 15 -33.11 -13.69 -0.78
CA ARG A 15 -33.48 -12.35 -0.28
C ARG A 15 -32.58 -11.27 -0.86
N LEU A 16 -31.27 -11.46 -0.78
CA LEU A 16 -30.27 -10.50 -1.28
C LEU A 16 -30.51 -10.20 -2.77
N ASN A 17 -30.74 -11.21 -3.59
CA ASN A 17 -30.88 -11.06 -5.06
C ASN A 17 -32.28 -10.63 -5.55
N HIS A 18 -33.27 -10.50 -4.66
CA HIS A 18 -34.66 -10.26 -5.07
C HIS A 18 -35.40 -9.15 -4.33
N LEU A 19 -35.00 -8.81 -3.09
CA LEU A 19 -35.73 -7.84 -2.26
C LEU A 19 -35.21 -6.41 -2.40
N TYR A 20 -33.89 -6.24 -2.51
CA TYR A 20 -33.27 -4.93 -2.35
C TYR A 20 -33.17 -4.18 -3.68
N TRP A 21 -33.40 -2.88 -3.62
CA TRP A 21 -33.22 -1.98 -4.75
C TRP A 21 -31.96 -1.14 -4.59
N ILE A 22 -31.23 -0.96 -5.69
CA ILE A 22 -30.04 -0.11 -5.77
C ILE A 22 -30.15 0.80 -6.99
N THR A 23 -29.31 1.83 -6.99
CA THR A 23 -29.09 2.67 -8.17
C THR A 23 -27.92 2.09 -8.97
N ASN A 24 -28.15 1.78 -10.25
CA ASN A 24 -27.12 1.28 -11.15
C ASN A 24 -26.17 2.41 -11.63
N LYS A 25 -25.18 2.07 -12.48
CA LYS A 25 -24.18 3.02 -12.98
C LYS A 25 -24.78 4.15 -13.82
N GLU A 26 -25.93 3.92 -14.46
CA GLU A 26 -26.67 4.93 -15.23
C GLU A 26 -27.63 5.76 -14.37
N GLY A 27 -27.62 5.61 -13.05
CA GLY A 27 -28.50 6.35 -12.15
C GLY A 27 -29.94 5.80 -12.06
N LYS A 28 -30.21 4.62 -12.64
CA LYS A 28 -31.56 4.02 -12.67
C LYS A 28 -31.79 3.08 -11.49
N PRO A 29 -33.01 3.06 -10.91
CA PRO A 29 -33.40 2.05 -9.92
C PRO A 29 -33.47 0.66 -10.55
N VAL A 30 -32.73 -0.29 -9.99
CA VAL A 30 -32.76 -1.71 -10.38
C VAL A 30 -32.78 -2.59 -9.13
N ARG A 31 -33.19 -3.85 -9.27
CA ARG A 31 -33.03 -4.82 -8.18
C ARG A 31 -31.55 -5.18 -8.06
N PHE A 32 -31.06 -5.24 -6.83
CA PHE A 32 -29.73 -5.76 -6.55
C PHE A 32 -29.69 -7.22 -6.96
N LYS A 33 -28.68 -7.56 -7.77
CA LYS A 33 -28.34 -8.91 -8.14
C LYS A 33 -26.82 -9.00 -8.09
N MET A 34 -26.32 -9.97 -7.35
CA MET A 34 -24.89 -10.19 -7.23
C MET A 34 -24.31 -10.47 -8.62
N THR A 35 -23.19 -9.82 -8.93
CA THR A 35 -22.35 -10.22 -10.06
C THR A 35 -21.66 -11.55 -9.74
N PRO A 36 -21.07 -12.25 -10.72
CA PRO A 36 -20.31 -13.48 -10.45
C PRO A 36 -19.21 -13.29 -9.39
N GLU A 37 -18.53 -12.15 -9.38
CA GLU A 37 -17.48 -11.82 -8.41
C GLU A 37 -18.04 -11.59 -7.00
N GLN A 38 -19.19 -10.94 -6.90
CA GLN A 38 -19.90 -10.74 -5.63
C GLN A 38 -20.39 -12.09 -5.08
N LEU A 39 -20.94 -12.94 -5.94
CA LEU A 39 -21.33 -14.30 -5.56
C LEU A 39 -20.13 -15.14 -5.09
N GLU A 40 -18.98 -15.06 -5.77
CA GLU A 40 -17.71 -15.70 -5.38
C GLU A 40 -17.30 -15.29 -3.95
N TYR A 41 -17.39 -13.99 -3.64
CA TYR A 41 -17.14 -13.49 -2.28
C TYR A 41 -18.18 -14.01 -1.26
N PHE A 42 -19.47 -13.89 -1.57
CA PHE A 42 -20.55 -14.26 -0.65
C PHE A 42 -20.50 -15.75 -0.27
N GLU A 43 -20.31 -16.63 -1.25
CA GLU A 43 -20.19 -18.08 -1.03
C GLU A 43 -18.88 -18.45 -0.34
N GLY A 44 -17.82 -17.66 -0.58
CA GLY A 44 -16.49 -17.88 -0.02
C GLY A 44 -16.27 -17.26 1.36
N MET A 45 -17.23 -16.54 1.93
CA MET A 45 -17.00 -15.68 3.10
C MET A 45 -16.44 -16.43 4.32
N HIS A 46 -15.44 -15.83 4.95
CA HIS A 46 -14.76 -16.26 6.18
C HIS A 46 -15.04 -15.26 7.31
N THR A 47 -14.64 -15.52 8.56
CA THR A 47 -14.83 -14.58 9.69
C THR A 47 -14.03 -13.28 9.51
N ARG A 48 -12.88 -13.34 8.82
CA ARG A 48 -12.09 -12.17 8.42
C ARG A 48 -11.80 -12.25 6.93
N ASN A 49 -12.25 -11.25 6.17
CA ASN A 49 -12.14 -11.17 4.71
C ASN A 49 -11.41 -9.90 4.31
N ILE A 50 -10.42 -10.03 3.43
CA ILE A 50 -9.75 -8.90 2.80
C ILE A 50 -9.97 -8.97 1.30
N ILE A 51 -10.55 -7.91 0.75
CA ILE A 51 -10.89 -7.79 -0.67
C ILE A 51 -9.98 -6.74 -1.31
N LEU A 52 -9.01 -7.21 -2.09
CA LEU A 52 -8.25 -6.38 -3.02
C LEU A 52 -8.96 -6.42 -4.38
N LYS A 53 -9.24 -5.25 -4.97
CA LYS A 53 -10.05 -5.21 -6.19
C LYS A 53 -9.77 -4.03 -7.09
N ALA A 54 -10.18 -4.18 -8.35
CA ALA A 54 -10.35 -3.07 -9.28
C ALA A 54 -11.47 -2.11 -8.84
N ARG A 55 -11.44 -0.87 -9.34
CA ARG A 55 -12.50 0.12 -9.10
C ARG A 55 -13.84 -0.32 -9.68
N GLN A 56 -14.92 0.20 -9.10
CA GLN A 56 -16.30 0.08 -9.60
C GLN A 56 -16.87 -1.35 -9.75
N LEU A 57 -16.44 -2.30 -8.91
CA LEU A 57 -17.02 -3.65 -8.83
C LEU A 57 -18.21 -3.79 -7.85
N GLY A 58 -18.54 -2.74 -7.10
CA GLY A 58 -19.79 -2.69 -6.31
C GLY A 58 -19.78 -3.41 -4.95
N PHE A 59 -18.65 -3.96 -4.49
CA PHE A 59 -18.56 -4.65 -3.19
C PHE A 59 -19.03 -3.82 -1.99
N THR A 60 -18.79 -2.51 -1.97
CA THR A 60 -19.33 -1.65 -0.90
C THR A 60 -20.86 -1.70 -0.86
N THR A 61 -21.52 -1.79 -2.03
CA THR A 61 -22.98 -1.92 -2.11
C THR A 61 -23.42 -3.31 -1.67
N GLU A 62 -22.73 -4.36 -2.13
CA GLU A 62 -23.02 -5.73 -1.72
C GLU A 62 -22.96 -5.90 -0.19
N VAL A 63 -21.83 -5.52 0.44
CA VAL A 63 -21.65 -5.71 1.89
C VAL A 63 -22.64 -4.86 2.69
N CYS A 64 -22.98 -3.66 2.22
CA CYS A 64 -24.07 -2.84 2.76
C CYS A 64 -25.42 -3.60 2.77
N ILE A 65 -25.78 -4.25 1.66
CA ILE A 65 -27.02 -5.01 1.53
C ILE A 65 -27.00 -6.28 2.40
N ILE A 66 -25.86 -6.98 2.48
CA ILE A 66 -25.67 -8.13 3.39
C ILE A 66 -25.88 -7.71 4.85
N GLN A 67 -25.30 -6.58 5.26
CA GLN A 67 -25.47 -6.04 6.62
C GLN A 67 -26.92 -5.65 6.88
N LEU A 68 -27.57 -4.93 5.94
CA LEU A 68 -28.98 -4.56 6.06
C LEU A 68 -29.89 -5.78 6.22
N ASP A 69 -29.68 -6.82 5.41
CA ASP A 69 -30.41 -8.08 5.50
C ASP A 69 -30.19 -8.79 6.84
N ALA A 70 -28.94 -8.90 7.28
CA ALA A 70 -28.61 -9.51 8.57
C ALA A 70 -29.23 -8.73 9.75
N ALA A 71 -29.19 -7.40 9.74
CA ALA A 71 -29.81 -6.59 10.78
C ALA A 71 -31.34 -6.77 10.80
N LEU A 72 -31.98 -6.80 9.63
CA LEU A 72 -33.43 -6.87 9.52
C LEU A 72 -33.98 -8.27 9.83
N PHE A 73 -33.34 -9.33 9.34
CA PHE A 73 -33.82 -10.73 9.40
C PHE A 73 -33.19 -11.56 10.51
N GLU A 74 -31.98 -11.21 10.97
CA GLU A 74 -31.21 -11.98 11.96
C GLU A 74 -30.98 -11.22 13.27
N ALA A 75 -31.55 -10.00 13.40
CA ALA A 75 -31.32 -9.09 14.51
C ALA A 75 -29.82 -8.78 14.74
N ALA A 76 -29.00 -8.85 13.69
CA ALA A 76 -27.56 -8.65 13.78
C ALA A 76 -27.20 -7.17 14.05
N LYS A 77 -26.21 -6.95 14.92
CA LYS A 77 -25.58 -5.63 15.10
C LYS A 77 -24.44 -5.47 14.10
N CYS A 78 -24.56 -4.46 13.24
CA CYS A 78 -23.65 -4.24 12.13
C CYS A 78 -23.05 -2.83 12.18
N ALA A 79 -21.80 -2.68 11.76
CA ALA A 79 -21.18 -1.38 11.57
C ALA A 79 -20.46 -1.28 10.22
N LEU A 80 -20.52 -0.08 9.63
CA LEU A 80 -19.73 0.29 8.47
C LEU A 80 -18.83 1.47 8.84
N ILE A 81 -17.54 1.32 8.61
CA ILE A 81 -16.55 2.39 8.75
C ILE A 81 -16.22 2.94 7.36
N ALA A 82 -16.43 4.24 7.19
CA ALA A 82 -16.08 4.98 5.99
C ALA A 82 -14.86 5.89 6.22
N HIS A 83 -14.25 6.31 5.11
CA HIS A 83 -13.11 7.23 5.13
C HIS A 83 -13.47 8.57 5.79
N THR A 84 -14.53 9.25 5.35
CA THR A 84 -14.95 10.54 5.92
C THR A 84 -16.38 10.50 6.49
N LEU A 85 -16.74 11.49 7.31
CA LEU A 85 -18.12 11.62 7.81
C LEU A 85 -19.12 11.90 6.67
N ASN A 86 -18.67 12.61 5.63
CA ASN A 86 -19.50 12.86 4.45
C ASN A 86 -19.73 11.57 3.66
N ASP A 87 -18.70 10.73 3.51
CA ASP A 87 -18.85 9.40 2.90
C ASP A 87 -19.77 8.50 3.72
N ALA A 88 -19.63 8.51 5.05
CA ALA A 88 -20.53 7.77 5.94
C ALA A 88 -22.01 8.17 5.72
N LYS A 89 -22.30 9.47 5.73
CA LYS A 89 -23.65 10.01 5.47
C LYS A 89 -24.16 9.63 4.08
N ARG A 90 -23.29 9.69 3.06
CA ARG A 90 -23.63 9.34 1.67
C ARG A 90 -23.95 7.86 1.54
N LEU A 91 -23.10 6.97 2.06
CA LEU A 91 -23.31 5.52 2.05
C LEU A 91 -24.60 5.13 2.79
N PHE A 92 -24.85 5.74 3.95
CA PHE A 92 -26.10 5.53 4.68
C PHE A 92 -27.32 5.85 3.82
N ARG A 93 -27.37 7.06 3.25
CA ARG A 93 -28.50 7.53 2.46
C ARG A 93 -28.70 6.70 1.18
N GLU A 94 -27.63 6.49 0.43
CA GLU A 94 -27.71 5.98 -0.95
C GLU A 94 -27.68 4.45 -1.05
N LYS A 95 -27.15 3.75 -0.04
CA LYS A 95 -27.00 2.29 -0.06
C LYS A 95 -27.90 1.59 0.94
N ILE A 96 -27.97 2.09 2.18
CA ILE A 96 -28.75 1.46 3.25
C ILE A 96 -30.19 1.96 3.24
N LYS A 97 -30.39 3.26 3.50
CA LYS A 97 -31.73 3.85 3.62
C LYS A 97 -32.53 3.71 2.33
N TYR A 98 -31.92 3.98 1.18
CA TYR A 98 -32.56 3.79 -0.12
C TYR A 98 -33.07 2.36 -0.32
N ALA A 99 -32.26 1.35 0.01
CA ALA A 99 -32.64 -0.05 -0.15
C ALA A 99 -33.73 -0.45 0.86
N TYR A 100 -33.64 0.01 2.11
CA TYR A 100 -34.63 -0.22 3.15
C TYR A 100 -35.99 0.42 2.80
N ASP A 101 -36.01 1.70 2.42
CA ASP A 101 -37.24 2.44 2.13
C ASP A 101 -38.05 1.78 1.00
N LYS A 102 -37.36 1.13 0.05
CA LYS A 102 -37.94 0.41 -1.10
C LYS A 102 -38.31 -1.05 -0.84
N LEU A 103 -38.08 -1.58 0.36
CA LEU A 103 -38.58 -2.90 0.72
C LEU A 103 -40.12 -2.91 0.72
N PRO A 104 -40.74 -4.08 0.46
CA PRO A 104 -42.18 -4.25 0.62
C PRO A 104 -42.64 -3.85 2.02
N ASP A 105 -43.81 -3.22 2.11
CA ASP A 105 -44.33 -2.68 3.37
C ASP A 105 -44.56 -3.80 4.40
N GLU A 106 -44.92 -5.01 3.98
CA GLU A 106 -45.08 -6.16 4.86
C GLU A 106 -43.75 -6.60 5.50
N ILE A 107 -42.63 -6.44 4.80
CA ILE A 107 -41.30 -6.76 5.33
C ILE A 107 -40.87 -5.70 6.34
N LYS A 108 -41.07 -4.41 6.02
CA LYS A 108 -40.80 -3.31 6.96
C LYS A 108 -41.67 -3.43 8.21
N ALA A 109 -42.95 -3.75 8.07
CA ALA A 109 -43.86 -3.95 9.20
C ALA A 109 -43.50 -5.17 10.06
N ALA A 110 -42.83 -6.19 9.49
CA ALA A 110 -42.41 -7.37 10.23
C ALA A 110 -41.32 -7.05 11.26
N ASN A 111 -40.42 -6.11 10.97
CA ASN A 111 -39.42 -5.59 11.91
C ASN A 111 -39.19 -4.08 11.66
N PRO A 112 -40.05 -3.20 12.21
CA PRO A 112 -40.05 -1.78 11.86
C PRO A 112 -38.86 -1.05 12.44
N ALA A 113 -38.30 -0.09 11.69
CA ALA A 113 -37.26 0.80 12.18
C ALA A 113 -37.78 1.66 13.35
N SER A 114 -37.06 1.63 14.47
CA SER A 114 -37.25 2.54 15.60
C SER A 114 -36.38 3.79 15.48
N ASN A 115 -35.30 3.72 14.71
CA ASN A 115 -34.48 4.87 14.29
C ASN A 115 -33.98 4.60 12.87
N ASP A 116 -34.03 5.60 11.98
CA ASP A 116 -33.51 5.54 10.62
C ASP A 116 -32.79 6.84 10.20
N ALA A 117 -32.34 7.61 11.20
CA ALA A 117 -31.70 8.91 11.04
C ALA A 117 -30.23 8.90 11.53
N ALA A 118 -29.54 10.01 11.30
CA ALA A 118 -28.19 10.27 11.82
C ALA A 118 -27.11 9.22 11.46
N GLY A 119 -27.29 8.46 10.38
CA GLY A 119 -26.33 7.41 9.99
C GLY A 119 -26.56 6.07 10.70
N GLU A 120 -27.69 5.91 11.37
CA GLU A 120 -28.06 4.69 12.08
C GLU A 120 -29.43 4.18 11.61
N LEU A 121 -29.55 2.87 11.50
CA LEU A 121 -30.82 2.16 11.28
C LEU A 121 -30.98 1.12 12.39
N VAL A 122 -31.95 1.30 13.28
CA VAL A 122 -32.23 0.42 14.42
C VAL A 122 -33.61 -0.16 14.26
N PHE A 123 -33.75 -1.47 14.45
CA PHE A 123 -35.03 -2.16 14.31
C PHE A 123 -35.65 -2.53 15.65
N SER A 124 -36.99 -2.43 15.72
CA SER A 124 -37.75 -2.58 16.96
C SER A 124 -37.70 -4.01 17.55
N LYS A 125 -37.51 -5.03 16.70
CA LYS A 125 -37.37 -6.43 17.14
C LYS A 125 -35.90 -6.88 17.21
N GLY A 126 -34.98 -5.92 17.26
CA GLY A 126 -33.54 -6.17 17.31
C GLY A 126 -32.87 -6.09 15.94
N GLY A 127 -31.56 -5.89 15.99
CA GLY A 127 -30.71 -5.59 14.84
C GLY A 127 -30.50 -4.09 14.66
N SER A 128 -29.30 -3.75 14.19
CA SER A 128 -28.94 -2.37 13.88
C SER A 128 -27.82 -2.28 12.85
N LEU A 129 -27.80 -1.19 12.09
CA LEU A 129 -26.68 -0.73 11.28
C LEU A 129 -26.24 0.64 11.76
N TYR A 130 -24.95 0.80 11.99
CA TYR A 130 -24.34 2.08 12.29
C TYR A 130 -23.24 2.41 11.28
N ILE A 131 -23.25 3.62 10.72
CA ILE A 131 -22.26 4.06 9.75
C ILE A 131 -21.51 5.27 10.29
N SER A 132 -20.19 5.14 10.41
CA SER A 132 -19.35 6.16 11.02
C SER A 132 -17.94 6.17 10.45
N THR A 133 -17.08 7.00 11.03
CA THR A 133 -15.64 7.03 10.74
C THR A 133 -14.83 6.17 11.70
N SER A 134 -15.38 5.75 12.83
CA SER A 134 -14.71 4.88 13.81
C SER A 134 -15.73 4.13 14.66
N PHE A 135 -15.29 3.04 15.29
CA PHE A 135 -16.13 2.21 16.14
C PHE A 135 -15.28 1.60 17.27
N ARG A 136 -15.77 1.66 18.52
CA ARG A 136 -15.04 1.14 19.70
C ARG A 136 -15.93 0.47 20.76
N GLY A 137 -17.24 0.35 20.55
CA GLY A 137 -18.17 -0.05 21.63
C GLY A 137 -19.20 -1.08 21.21
N GLY A 138 -19.46 -2.07 22.07
CA GLY A 138 -20.46 -3.13 21.83
C GLY A 138 -19.92 -4.33 21.07
N THR A 139 -20.75 -5.35 20.89
CA THR A 139 -20.42 -6.59 20.18
C THR A 139 -21.05 -6.57 18.80
N LEU A 140 -20.23 -6.51 17.75
CA LEU A 140 -20.69 -6.55 16.36
C LEU A 140 -20.74 -7.98 15.84
N ARG A 141 -21.76 -8.26 15.01
CA ARG A 141 -21.83 -9.48 14.19
C ARG A 141 -21.18 -9.28 12.83
N TYR A 142 -21.31 -8.08 12.25
CA TYR A 142 -20.71 -7.71 10.98
C TYR A 142 -20.03 -6.35 11.07
N LEU A 143 -18.73 -6.28 10.80
CA LEU A 143 -17.97 -5.05 10.59
C LEU A 143 -17.54 -4.97 9.14
N HIS A 144 -17.79 -3.83 8.51
CA HIS A 144 -17.32 -3.53 7.16
C HIS A 144 -16.47 -2.26 7.18
N VAL A 145 -15.25 -2.31 6.66
CA VAL A 145 -14.42 -1.12 6.45
C VAL A 145 -14.23 -0.89 4.97
N SER A 146 -14.81 0.19 4.46
CA SER A 146 -14.78 0.55 3.05
C SER A 146 -13.59 1.46 2.74
N GLU A 147 -12.95 1.22 1.60
CA GLU A 147 -11.73 1.92 1.14
C GLU A 147 -10.59 1.87 2.17
N PHE A 148 -10.36 0.72 2.82
CA PHE A 148 -9.40 0.62 3.92
C PHE A 148 -7.95 0.92 3.49
N GLY A 149 -7.54 0.60 2.26
CA GLY A 149 -6.23 0.96 1.71
C GLY A 149 -6.02 2.47 1.67
N LYS A 150 -7.05 3.22 1.24
CA LYS A 150 -7.03 4.69 1.23
C LYS A 150 -7.00 5.28 2.65
N ILE A 151 -7.69 4.64 3.60
CA ILE A 151 -7.58 5.02 5.02
C ILE A 151 -6.16 4.80 5.53
N CYS A 152 -5.52 3.67 5.21
CA CYS A 152 -4.15 3.37 5.60
C CYS A 152 -3.15 4.39 5.03
N ALA A 153 -3.27 4.72 3.74
CA ALA A 153 -2.35 5.63 3.08
C ALA A 153 -2.50 7.08 3.54
N LYS A 154 -3.74 7.57 3.73
CA LYS A 154 -3.99 8.98 4.04
C LYS A 154 -4.12 9.30 5.54
N TYR A 155 -4.51 8.32 6.36
CA TYR A 155 -4.78 8.51 7.79
C TYR A 155 -4.24 7.32 8.61
N PRO A 156 -2.91 7.13 8.67
CA PRO A 156 -2.32 5.96 9.33
C PRO A 156 -2.73 5.83 10.80
N GLU A 157 -2.84 6.95 11.53
CA GLU A 157 -3.32 6.95 12.92
C GLU A 157 -4.76 6.44 13.04
N LYS A 158 -5.62 6.79 12.09
CA LYS A 158 -7.01 6.30 12.05
C LYS A 158 -7.06 4.82 11.68
N ALA A 159 -6.20 4.37 10.75
CA ALA A 159 -6.08 2.96 10.44
C ALA A 159 -5.65 2.16 11.67
N ARG A 160 -4.67 2.66 12.44
CA ARG A 160 -4.26 2.09 13.73
C ARG A 160 -5.40 2.06 14.74
N GLU A 161 -6.21 3.11 14.82
CA GLU A 161 -7.39 3.17 15.69
C GLU A 161 -8.43 2.09 15.34
N ILE A 162 -8.68 1.89 14.04
CA ILE A 162 -9.62 0.88 13.54
C ILE A 162 -9.11 -0.52 13.88
N VAL A 163 -7.83 -0.79 13.64
CA VAL A 163 -7.21 -2.10 13.91
C VAL A 163 -7.20 -2.41 15.41
N THR A 164 -6.79 -1.46 16.25
CA THR A 164 -6.66 -1.69 17.70
C THR A 164 -7.98 -1.56 18.48
N GLY A 165 -9.02 -1.03 17.87
CA GLY A 165 -10.32 -0.80 18.50
C GLY A 165 -11.47 -1.54 17.81
N ALA A 166 -11.79 -1.17 16.57
CA ALA A 166 -12.96 -1.69 15.87
C ALA A 166 -12.85 -3.20 15.58
N PHE A 167 -11.67 -3.68 15.19
CA PHE A 167 -11.49 -5.13 14.91
C PHE A 167 -11.59 -5.97 16.19
N GLU A 168 -11.12 -5.43 17.32
CA GLU A 168 -11.18 -6.10 18.62
C GLU A 168 -12.60 -6.09 19.23
N ALA A 169 -13.49 -5.22 18.75
CA ALA A 169 -14.92 -5.22 19.11
C ALA A 169 -15.74 -6.30 18.39
N VAL A 170 -15.14 -7.02 17.43
CA VAL A 170 -15.77 -8.11 16.68
C VAL A 170 -15.30 -9.44 17.27
N SER A 171 -16.23 -10.22 17.84
CA SER A 171 -15.92 -11.54 18.38
C SER A 171 -15.40 -12.49 17.28
N SER A 172 -14.62 -13.51 17.67
CA SER A 172 -13.95 -14.44 16.75
C SER A 172 -14.88 -15.16 15.77
N ASP A 173 -16.15 -15.38 16.15
CA ASP A 173 -17.11 -16.09 15.29
C ASP A 173 -17.92 -15.13 14.40
N CYS A 174 -17.68 -13.84 14.49
CA CYS A 174 -18.33 -12.78 13.72
C CYS A 174 -17.51 -12.40 12.48
N PHE A 175 -18.07 -11.52 11.65
CA PHE A 175 -17.53 -11.23 10.33
C PHE A 175 -16.94 -9.83 10.26
N THR A 176 -15.68 -9.72 9.86
CA THR A 176 -15.02 -8.48 9.48
C THR A 176 -14.64 -8.54 8.01
N THR A 177 -15.11 -7.59 7.22
CA THR A 177 -14.74 -7.45 5.82
C THR A 177 -14.10 -6.10 5.60
N ILE A 178 -12.88 -6.10 5.06
CA ILE A 178 -12.20 -4.90 4.60
C ILE A 178 -12.03 -4.97 3.10
N GLU A 179 -12.40 -3.90 2.40
CA GLU A 179 -12.32 -3.82 0.95
C GLU A 179 -11.66 -2.52 0.51
N SER A 180 -10.81 -2.60 -0.52
CA SER A 180 -10.19 -1.41 -1.09
C SER A 180 -9.58 -1.69 -2.46
N THR A 181 -9.34 -0.63 -3.23
CA THR A 181 -8.23 -0.62 -4.19
C THR A 181 -6.90 -0.54 -3.42
N ALA A 182 -5.82 -0.98 -4.03
CA ALA A 182 -4.48 -0.75 -3.48
C ALA A 182 -4.16 0.75 -3.42
N GLU A 183 -3.37 1.14 -2.43
CA GLU A 183 -2.91 2.53 -2.20
C GLU A 183 -1.51 2.47 -1.56
N GLY A 184 -0.49 2.27 -2.40
CA GLY A 184 0.91 2.14 -1.95
C GLY A 184 1.28 0.78 -1.35
N ARG A 185 2.55 0.63 -0.98
CA ARG A 185 3.18 -0.62 -0.52
C ARG A 185 3.42 -0.67 0.99
N ALA A 186 2.67 0.11 1.77
CA ALA A 186 2.87 0.25 3.19
C ALA A 186 1.55 0.31 3.95
N GLY A 187 1.60 -0.06 5.23
CA GLY A 187 0.48 -0.01 6.16
C GLY A 187 -0.41 -1.25 6.11
N TYR A 188 -1.34 -1.30 7.07
CA TYR A 188 -2.10 -2.51 7.39
C TYR A 188 -2.77 -3.21 6.20
N PHE A 189 -3.37 -2.47 5.26
CA PHE A 189 -4.04 -3.09 4.12
C PHE A 189 -3.07 -3.83 3.20
N TYR A 190 -1.89 -3.26 2.93
CA TYR A 190 -0.84 -3.94 2.16
C TYR A 190 -0.34 -5.18 2.92
N ASP A 191 0.02 -5.02 4.19
CA ASP A 191 0.58 -6.11 5.01
C ASP A 191 -0.39 -7.29 5.14
N TYR A 192 -1.68 -6.99 5.32
CA TYR A 192 -2.73 -8.01 5.38
C TYR A 192 -2.97 -8.67 4.03
N CYS A 193 -2.92 -7.93 2.91
CA CYS A 193 -3.03 -8.52 1.58
C CYS A 193 -1.87 -9.49 1.33
N GLN A 194 -0.63 -9.07 1.58
CA GLN A 194 0.56 -9.91 1.39
C GLN A 194 0.51 -11.18 2.23
N SER A 195 0.17 -11.04 3.52
CA SER A 195 0.09 -12.17 4.44
C SER A 195 -1.02 -13.15 4.05
N ALA A 196 -2.19 -12.64 3.67
CA ALA A 196 -3.34 -13.46 3.29
C ALA A 196 -3.16 -14.14 1.92
N GLU A 197 -2.59 -13.42 0.94
CA GLU A 197 -2.24 -13.99 -0.37
C GLU A 197 -1.20 -15.09 -0.23
N LYS A 198 -0.14 -14.88 0.57
CA LYS A 198 0.86 -15.89 0.86
C LYS A 198 0.25 -17.13 1.51
N ALA A 199 -0.64 -16.96 2.48
CA ALA A 199 -1.35 -18.08 3.11
C ALA A 199 -2.21 -18.86 2.12
N GLN A 200 -2.90 -18.16 1.20
CA GLN A 200 -3.69 -18.79 0.14
C GLN A 200 -2.81 -19.58 -0.84
N ILE A 201 -1.70 -18.99 -1.32
CA ILE A 201 -0.75 -19.67 -2.23
C ILE A 201 -0.19 -20.94 -1.58
N GLN A 202 0.09 -20.88 -0.27
CA GLN A 202 0.57 -22.02 0.52
C GLN A 202 -0.54 -23.03 0.88
N SER A 203 -1.80 -22.77 0.52
CA SER A 203 -2.97 -23.57 0.91
C SER A 203 -3.04 -23.81 2.43
N LYS A 204 -2.64 -22.81 3.23
CA LYS A 204 -2.63 -22.88 4.69
C LYS A 204 -4.07 -22.94 5.21
N ALA A 205 -4.33 -23.80 6.21
CA ALA A 205 -5.58 -23.76 6.95
C ALA A 205 -5.70 -22.45 7.74
N LEU A 206 -6.78 -21.72 7.53
CA LEU A 206 -7.06 -20.44 8.19
C LEU A 206 -7.77 -20.67 9.53
N SER A 207 -7.31 -20.01 10.59
CA SER A 207 -8.06 -19.83 11.82
C SER A 207 -9.08 -18.70 11.68
N ASN A 208 -10.04 -18.61 12.60
CA ASN A 208 -11.04 -17.53 12.60
C ASN A 208 -10.44 -16.11 12.71
N LEU A 209 -9.15 -15.98 13.05
CA LEU A 209 -8.45 -14.69 13.15
C LEU A 209 -7.57 -14.38 11.93
N ASP A 210 -7.37 -15.36 11.04
CA ASP A 210 -6.63 -15.17 9.80
C ASP A 210 -7.51 -14.51 8.73
N TRP A 211 -6.91 -13.62 7.93
CA TRP A 211 -7.58 -12.99 6.81
C TRP A 211 -7.67 -13.96 5.62
N LYS A 212 -8.89 -14.18 5.11
CA LYS A 212 -9.09 -14.82 3.81
C LYS A 212 -8.94 -13.79 2.70
N PHE A 213 -8.03 -14.07 1.77
CA PHE A 213 -7.75 -13.19 0.64
C PHE A 213 -8.76 -13.38 -0.48
N PHE A 214 -9.23 -12.26 -1.04
CA PHE A 214 -10.01 -12.21 -2.26
C PHE A 214 -9.39 -11.18 -3.19
N PHE A 215 -9.17 -11.58 -4.44
CA PHE A 215 -8.73 -10.68 -5.50
C PHE A 215 -9.71 -10.67 -6.67
N PHE A 216 -10.19 -9.46 -7.00
CA PHE A 216 -11.10 -9.25 -8.12
C PHE A 216 -10.50 -8.26 -9.13
N SER A 217 -9.95 -8.82 -10.20
CA SER A 217 -9.35 -8.06 -11.30
C SER A 217 -10.40 -7.41 -12.19
N TRP A 218 -9.96 -6.48 -13.03
CA TRP A 218 -10.82 -5.81 -13.99
C TRP A 218 -11.36 -6.79 -15.07
N TRP A 219 -10.52 -7.69 -15.58
CA TRP A 219 -10.86 -8.53 -16.73
C TRP A 219 -11.89 -9.63 -16.44
N LYS A 220 -12.17 -9.91 -15.16
CA LYS A 220 -13.30 -10.77 -14.77
C LYS A 220 -14.65 -10.13 -15.11
N ASN A 221 -14.72 -8.79 -15.14
CA ASN A 221 -15.95 -8.06 -15.44
C ASN A 221 -16.14 -7.91 -16.96
N PRO A 222 -17.19 -8.49 -17.56
CA PRO A 222 -17.43 -8.41 -19.00
C PRO A 222 -17.79 -7.00 -19.49
N GLU A 223 -18.19 -6.08 -18.59
CA GLU A 223 -18.48 -4.68 -18.94
C GLU A 223 -17.20 -3.89 -19.29
N TYR A 224 -16.02 -4.37 -18.93
CA TYR A 224 -14.74 -3.70 -19.23
C TYR A 224 -14.23 -4.11 -20.61
N ALA A 225 -15.05 -3.81 -21.62
CA ALA A 225 -14.81 -4.15 -23.01
C ALA A 225 -15.43 -3.09 -23.93
N ILE A 226 -14.69 -2.62 -24.93
CA ILE A 226 -15.18 -1.70 -25.98
C ILE A 226 -14.79 -2.23 -27.36
N ASP A 227 -15.42 -1.71 -28.40
CA ASP A 227 -14.98 -2.01 -29.76
C ASP A 227 -13.58 -1.44 -30.00
N PRO A 228 -12.66 -2.22 -30.60
CA PRO A 228 -11.34 -1.73 -30.98
C PRO A 228 -11.47 -0.56 -31.98
N VAL A 229 -10.95 0.60 -31.59
CA VAL A 229 -10.96 1.81 -32.43
C VAL A 229 -9.60 2.15 -33.03
N GLU A 230 -8.53 1.59 -32.47
CA GLU A 230 -7.15 1.85 -32.85
C GLU A 230 -6.27 0.62 -32.56
N GLN A 231 -5.10 0.56 -33.18
CA GLN A 231 -4.16 -0.53 -32.98
C GLN A 231 -3.44 -0.39 -31.63
N LEU A 232 -3.29 -1.51 -30.92
CA LEU A 232 -2.55 -1.55 -29.66
C LEU A 232 -1.05 -1.31 -29.90
N PRO A 233 -0.36 -0.54 -29.05
CA PRO A 233 1.09 -0.42 -29.11
C PRO A 233 1.77 -1.74 -28.73
N GLN A 234 2.97 -2.01 -29.27
CA GLN A 234 3.71 -3.25 -29.04
C GLN A 234 3.89 -3.56 -27.53
N ARG A 235 4.17 -2.55 -26.71
CA ARG A 235 4.30 -2.72 -25.24
C ARG A 235 3.07 -3.36 -24.59
N LEU A 236 1.87 -3.11 -25.11
CA LEU A 236 0.64 -3.70 -24.57
C LEU A 236 0.41 -5.11 -25.10
N PHE A 237 0.84 -5.40 -26.33
CA PHE A 237 0.88 -6.79 -26.80
C PHE A 237 1.81 -7.63 -25.91
N ASP A 238 3.04 -7.16 -25.70
CA ASP A 238 4.02 -7.85 -24.86
C ASP A 238 3.50 -8.04 -23.43
N TYR A 239 2.88 -7.00 -22.87
CA TYR A 239 2.23 -7.05 -21.55
C TYR A 239 1.11 -8.08 -21.49
N PHE A 240 0.18 -8.07 -22.46
CA PHE A 240 -0.95 -9.01 -22.47
C PHE A 240 -0.50 -10.45 -22.69
N ASP A 241 0.52 -10.67 -23.53
CA ASP A 241 1.12 -11.99 -23.75
C ASP A 241 1.84 -12.49 -22.49
N GLU A 242 2.52 -11.61 -21.76
CA GLU A 242 3.16 -11.94 -20.49
C GLU A 242 2.14 -12.37 -19.43
N ILE A 243 1.08 -11.57 -19.20
CA ILE A 243 0.08 -11.92 -18.19
C ILE A 243 -0.72 -13.16 -18.58
N ALA A 244 -0.95 -13.39 -19.88
CA ALA A 244 -1.59 -14.61 -20.35
C ALA A 244 -0.70 -15.82 -20.11
N SER A 245 0.59 -15.73 -20.43
CA SER A 245 1.53 -16.84 -20.32
C SER A 245 1.88 -17.19 -18.87
N LYS A 246 2.12 -16.17 -18.02
CA LYS A 246 2.54 -16.38 -16.62
C LYS A 246 1.39 -16.61 -15.66
N HIS A 247 0.23 -15.99 -15.90
CA HIS A 247 -0.88 -15.97 -14.94
C HIS A 247 -2.18 -16.56 -15.50
N GLY A 248 -2.18 -17.07 -16.74
CA GLY A 248 -3.35 -17.71 -17.35
C GLY A 248 -4.50 -16.74 -17.63
N VAL A 249 -4.23 -15.43 -17.66
CA VAL A 249 -5.25 -14.40 -17.92
C VAL A 249 -5.69 -14.48 -19.38
N LYS A 250 -7.01 -14.57 -19.60
CA LYS A 250 -7.60 -14.66 -20.94
C LYS A 250 -8.34 -13.37 -21.26
N LEU A 251 -7.79 -12.58 -22.18
CA LEU A 251 -8.40 -11.34 -22.66
C LEU A 251 -8.84 -11.48 -24.10
N ASN A 252 -10.03 -10.96 -24.41
CA ASN A 252 -10.46 -10.77 -25.79
C ASN A 252 -10.02 -9.38 -26.31
N GLU A 253 -10.10 -9.17 -27.63
CA GLU A 253 -9.68 -7.91 -28.27
C GLU A 253 -10.46 -6.68 -27.75
N ARG A 254 -11.71 -6.84 -27.35
CA ARG A 254 -12.52 -5.75 -26.80
C ARG A 254 -12.04 -5.32 -25.40
N GLN A 255 -11.63 -6.28 -24.58
CA GLN A 255 -11.06 -6.03 -23.25
C GLN A 255 -9.68 -5.37 -23.37
N LYS A 256 -8.84 -5.83 -24.31
CA LYS A 256 -7.54 -5.20 -24.59
C LYS A 256 -7.72 -3.75 -25.06
N ALA A 257 -8.68 -3.49 -25.96
CA ALA A 257 -9.01 -2.14 -26.41
C ALA A 257 -9.49 -1.24 -25.26
N TRP A 258 -10.33 -1.78 -24.36
CA TRP A 258 -10.78 -1.05 -23.17
C TRP A 258 -9.62 -0.69 -22.25
N TYR A 259 -8.73 -1.65 -21.99
CA TYR A 259 -7.55 -1.43 -21.16
C TYR A 259 -6.69 -0.31 -21.74
N TYR A 260 -6.41 -0.34 -23.05
CA TYR A 260 -5.62 0.71 -23.70
C TYR A 260 -6.30 2.09 -23.62
N ALA A 261 -7.60 2.17 -23.88
CA ALA A 261 -8.35 3.42 -23.77
C ALA A 261 -8.32 3.99 -22.34
N LYS A 262 -8.44 3.12 -21.32
CA LYS A 262 -8.33 3.52 -19.91
C LYS A 262 -6.93 3.92 -19.51
N GLU A 263 -5.92 3.18 -19.95
CA GLU A 263 -4.53 3.48 -19.68
C GLU A 263 -4.11 4.83 -20.26
N LYS A 264 -4.61 5.22 -21.44
CA LYS A 264 -4.37 6.59 -21.96
C LYS A 264 -4.89 7.69 -21.04
N THR A 265 -5.92 7.42 -20.26
CA THR A 265 -6.50 8.38 -19.31
C THR A 265 -5.80 8.33 -17.95
N LEU A 266 -5.49 7.13 -17.47
CA LEU A 266 -4.99 6.89 -16.12
C LEU A 266 -3.47 6.88 -16.03
N GLY A 267 -2.77 6.63 -17.14
CA GLY A 267 -1.32 6.48 -17.18
C GLY A 267 -0.85 5.44 -16.17
N ASP A 268 0.06 5.85 -15.28
CA ASP A 268 0.65 5.00 -14.24
C ASP A 268 -0.38 4.54 -13.18
N ASP A 269 -1.56 5.17 -13.10
CA ASP A 269 -2.68 4.73 -12.26
C ASP A 269 -3.41 3.50 -12.78
N MET A 270 -3.17 3.08 -14.02
CA MET A 270 -3.93 1.97 -14.62
C MET A 270 -3.84 0.69 -13.79
N LYS A 271 -2.63 0.32 -13.34
CA LYS A 271 -2.41 -0.91 -12.56
C LYS A 271 -2.94 -0.84 -11.13
N ARG A 272 -2.97 0.34 -10.50
CA ARG A 272 -3.61 0.53 -9.17
C ARG A 272 -5.11 0.42 -9.27
N GLU A 273 -5.70 1.09 -10.25
CA GLU A 273 -7.15 1.23 -10.37
C GLU A 273 -7.80 -0.01 -10.99
N TYR A 274 -7.12 -0.65 -11.93
CA TYR A 274 -7.57 -1.82 -12.68
C TYR A 274 -6.44 -2.86 -12.82
N PRO A 275 -5.97 -3.46 -11.70
CA PRO A 275 -4.94 -4.49 -11.72
C PRO A 275 -5.42 -5.76 -12.41
N SER A 276 -4.56 -6.38 -13.23
CA SER A 276 -4.82 -7.70 -13.82
C SER A 276 -4.48 -8.83 -12.84
N ILE A 277 -3.48 -8.60 -11.97
CA ILE A 277 -3.01 -9.52 -10.91
C ILE A 277 -2.75 -8.76 -9.59
N PRO A 278 -2.75 -9.41 -8.41
CA PRO A 278 -2.56 -8.74 -7.12
C PRO A 278 -1.30 -7.89 -7.02
N SER A 279 -0.17 -8.42 -7.49
CA SER A 279 1.12 -7.72 -7.43
C SER A 279 1.09 -6.38 -8.18
N GLU A 280 0.35 -6.27 -9.28
CA GLU A 280 0.22 -5.02 -10.03
C GLU A 280 -0.50 -3.93 -9.26
N ALA A 281 -1.47 -4.30 -8.40
CA ALA A 281 -2.23 -3.34 -7.63
C ALA A 281 -1.31 -2.50 -6.73
N PHE A 282 -0.25 -3.13 -6.21
CA PHE A 282 0.73 -2.52 -5.33
C PHE A 282 2.04 -2.13 -6.03
N GLN A 283 2.22 -2.45 -7.31
CA GLN A 283 3.42 -2.07 -8.09
C GLN A 283 3.57 -0.56 -8.33
N GLN A 284 2.72 0.26 -7.71
CA GLN A 284 2.61 1.65 -8.05
C GLN A 284 3.70 2.53 -7.45
N SER A 285 4.14 3.46 -8.31
CA SER A 285 4.80 4.70 -7.94
C SER A 285 3.96 5.45 -6.91
N VAL A 286 4.51 5.66 -5.71
CA VAL A 286 3.91 6.54 -4.73
C VAL A 286 3.70 7.92 -5.36
N GLU A 287 2.48 8.47 -5.32
CA GLU A 287 2.19 9.75 -5.96
C GLU A 287 3.07 10.85 -5.34
N GLY A 288 3.74 11.64 -6.19
CA GLY A 288 4.76 12.59 -5.75
C GLY A 288 6.11 11.96 -5.39
N ALA A 289 6.31 10.65 -5.59
CA ALA A 289 7.59 9.99 -5.36
C ALA A 289 8.68 10.56 -6.24
N TYR A 290 9.83 10.82 -5.63
CA TYR A 290 10.96 11.43 -6.34
C TYR A 290 11.61 10.48 -7.34
N TYR A 291 11.57 9.17 -7.08
CA TYR A 291 12.37 8.16 -7.80
C TYR A 291 11.54 7.14 -8.59
N ALA A 292 10.23 7.34 -8.74
CA ALA A 292 9.33 6.42 -9.43
C ALA A 292 9.84 6.00 -10.83
N LYS A 293 10.31 6.96 -11.63
CA LYS A 293 10.85 6.70 -12.98
C LYS A 293 12.10 5.82 -12.94
N GLN A 294 12.98 6.04 -11.98
CA GLN A 294 14.21 5.28 -11.82
C GLN A 294 13.93 3.85 -11.35
N PHE A 295 13.01 3.66 -10.40
CA PHE A 295 12.61 2.31 -9.98
C PHE A 295 11.95 1.52 -11.10
N ARG A 296 11.10 2.17 -11.91
CA ARG A 296 10.58 1.55 -13.12
C ARG A 296 11.69 1.04 -14.04
N PHE A 297 12.71 1.84 -14.30
CA PHE A 297 13.88 1.42 -15.08
C PHE A 297 14.59 0.22 -14.41
N LEU A 298 14.79 0.24 -13.10
CA LEU A 298 15.41 -0.86 -12.36
C LEU A 298 14.65 -2.18 -12.51
N TYR A 299 13.31 -2.15 -12.39
CA TYR A 299 12.48 -3.34 -12.58
C TYR A 299 12.47 -3.84 -14.02
N GLU A 300 12.27 -2.95 -15.00
CA GLU A 300 12.26 -3.29 -16.43
C GLU A 300 13.59 -3.94 -16.86
N ASN A 301 14.70 -3.52 -16.25
CA ASN A 301 16.05 -4.02 -16.56
C ASN A 301 16.53 -5.11 -15.58
N LYS A 302 15.66 -5.66 -14.73
CA LYS A 302 15.98 -6.72 -13.75
C LYS A 302 17.21 -6.39 -12.88
N ARG A 303 17.30 -5.14 -12.45
CA ARG A 303 18.38 -4.62 -11.59
C ARG A 303 18.11 -4.82 -10.10
N ILE A 304 16.97 -5.38 -9.73
CA ILE A 304 16.63 -5.77 -8.35
C ILE A 304 16.44 -7.29 -8.36
N GLY A 305 17.23 -8.01 -7.58
CA GLY A 305 17.23 -9.48 -7.58
C GLY A 305 18.46 -10.07 -6.90
N VAL A 306 18.82 -11.29 -7.28
CA VAL A 306 20.05 -11.94 -6.82
C VAL A 306 21.25 -11.32 -7.54
N LEU A 307 22.17 -10.73 -6.77
CA LEU A 307 23.40 -10.14 -7.30
C LEU A 307 24.50 -11.19 -7.53
N PRO A 308 25.40 -10.99 -8.52
CA PRO A 308 26.60 -11.80 -8.68
C PRO A 308 27.49 -11.81 -7.43
N ASP A 309 28.14 -12.95 -7.15
CA ASP A 309 29.10 -13.04 -6.05
C ASP A 309 30.38 -12.25 -6.38
N ASN A 310 30.47 -11.06 -5.78
CA ASN A 310 31.64 -10.19 -5.79
C ASN A 310 32.21 -9.99 -4.38
N SER A 311 32.22 -11.05 -3.57
CA SER A 311 32.70 -11.03 -2.17
C SER A 311 34.12 -10.51 -1.97
N HIS A 312 34.98 -10.63 -2.99
CA HIS A 312 36.35 -10.15 -2.99
C HIS A 312 36.49 -8.61 -3.12
N LEU A 313 35.43 -7.91 -3.57
CA LEU A 313 35.45 -6.46 -3.70
C LEU A 313 35.08 -5.79 -2.36
N PRO A 314 35.76 -4.68 -2.02
CA PRO A 314 35.51 -4.01 -0.77
C PRO A 314 34.18 -3.24 -0.80
N VAL A 315 33.66 -2.92 0.38
CA VAL A 315 32.35 -2.31 0.60
C VAL A 315 32.50 -0.89 1.12
N HIS A 316 31.76 0.03 0.51
CA HIS A 316 31.58 1.38 1.00
C HIS A 316 30.26 1.49 1.76
N THR A 317 30.25 2.24 2.85
CA THR A 317 29.01 2.48 3.60
C THR A 317 28.61 3.95 3.59
N TYR A 318 27.31 4.20 3.55
CA TYR A 318 26.73 5.55 3.53
C TYR A 318 25.65 5.66 4.60
N TRP A 319 25.79 6.68 5.45
CA TRP A 319 25.08 6.78 6.70
C TRP A 319 24.20 8.01 6.73
N ASP A 320 22.95 7.86 7.19
CA ASP A 320 22.18 8.94 7.80
C ASP A 320 22.14 8.70 9.31
N ILE A 321 22.47 9.70 10.12
CA ILE A 321 22.65 9.53 11.57
C ILE A 321 21.68 10.44 12.34
N GLY A 322 20.56 9.90 12.77
CA GLY A 322 19.59 10.59 13.62
C GLY A 322 19.92 10.54 15.12
N VAL A 323 19.73 11.65 15.85
CA VAL A 323 19.81 11.72 17.32
C VAL A 323 18.42 11.66 17.91
N GLY A 324 18.01 10.52 18.45
CA GLY A 324 16.60 10.30 18.86
C GLY A 324 15.66 9.97 17.70
N ASP A 325 16.19 9.96 16.47
CA ASP A 325 15.56 9.49 15.23
C ASP A 325 16.23 8.19 14.74
N SER A 326 15.91 7.75 13.52
CA SER A 326 16.50 6.53 12.93
C SER A 326 17.89 6.81 12.33
N THR A 327 18.76 5.79 12.36
CA THR A 327 20.04 5.76 11.65
C THR A 327 19.94 4.73 10.52
N SER A 328 20.35 5.13 9.32
CA SER A 328 20.35 4.30 8.11
C SER A 328 21.77 4.01 7.64
N ILE A 329 22.03 2.81 7.13
CA ILE A 329 23.32 2.40 6.56
C ILE A 329 23.08 1.63 5.26
N TRP A 330 23.61 2.17 4.16
CA TRP A 330 23.67 1.49 2.86
C TRP A 330 25.04 0.86 2.64
N PHE A 331 25.07 -0.36 2.08
CA PHE A 331 26.29 -1.12 1.81
C PHE A 331 26.45 -1.32 0.30
N ILE A 332 27.52 -0.75 -0.28
CA ILE A 332 27.66 -0.63 -1.73
C ILE A 332 29.03 -1.11 -2.19
N ARG A 333 29.06 -1.94 -3.23
CA ARG A 333 30.25 -2.32 -3.99
C ARG A 333 30.28 -1.60 -5.33
N GLU A 334 31.46 -1.16 -5.75
CA GLU A 334 31.68 -0.67 -7.09
C GLU A 334 32.11 -1.84 -7.99
N VAL A 335 31.35 -2.11 -9.04
CA VAL A 335 31.58 -3.24 -9.97
C VAL A 335 31.69 -2.68 -11.38
N GLY A 336 32.92 -2.37 -11.80
CA GLY A 336 33.16 -1.67 -13.06
C GLY A 336 32.53 -0.28 -13.05
N GLU A 337 31.50 -0.07 -13.87
CA GLU A 337 30.74 1.18 -13.93
C GLU A 337 29.43 1.15 -13.13
N GLU A 338 29.10 0.01 -12.51
CA GLU A 338 27.87 -0.22 -11.78
C GLU A 338 28.08 -0.18 -10.26
N PHE A 339 26.99 0.06 -9.53
CA PHE A 339 26.96 0.06 -8.08
C PHE A 339 26.07 -1.06 -7.58
N HIS A 340 26.66 -2.08 -6.97
CA HIS A 340 25.93 -3.17 -6.36
C HIS A 340 25.58 -2.79 -4.92
N VAL A 341 24.32 -2.50 -4.66
CA VAL A 341 23.77 -2.25 -3.33
C VAL A 341 23.44 -3.61 -2.71
N ILE A 342 24.34 -4.09 -1.86
CA ILE A 342 24.35 -5.49 -1.40
C ILE A 342 23.62 -5.70 -0.07
N ASP A 343 23.35 -4.63 0.65
CA ASP A 343 22.76 -4.68 1.98
C ASP A 343 22.25 -3.30 2.40
N HIS A 344 21.29 -3.29 3.32
CA HIS A 344 20.75 -2.10 3.97
C HIS A 344 20.47 -2.43 5.44
N TYR A 345 20.61 -1.43 6.32
CA TYR A 345 20.27 -1.57 7.72
C TYR A 345 19.75 -0.25 8.26
N SER A 346 18.58 -0.27 8.89
CA SER A 346 17.99 0.88 9.56
C SER A 346 17.54 0.52 10.98
N ASN A 347 17.76 1.40 11.94
CA ASN A 347 17.23 1.24 13.30
C ASN A 347 17.15 2.58 14.03
N SER A 348 16.39 2.68 15.12
CA SER A 348 16.25 3.89 15.93
C SER A 348 16.64 3.66 17.40
N GLY A 349 17.01 4.74 18.10
CA GLY A 349 17.27 4.72 19.55
C GLY A 349 18.59 4.07 19.99
N GLU A 350 19.40 3.56 19.06
CA GLU A 350 20.67 2.90 19.36
C GLU A 350 21.87 3.85 19.28
N GLY A 351 22.91 3.56 20.06
CA GLY A 351 24.17 4.32 20.07
C GLY A 351 25.20 3.80 19.05
N LEU A 352 26.28 4.55 18.83
CA LEU A 352 27.30 4.23 17.82
C LEU A 352 27.94 2.84 17.99
N ARG A 353 28.10 2.37 19.24
CA ARG A 353 28.60 1.02 19.55
C ARG A 353 27.76 -0.10 18.92
N HIS A 354 26.43 0.05 18.90
CA HIS A 354 25.53 -0.91 18.26
C HIS A 354 25.82 -1.03 16.78
N TYR A 355 25.87 0.11 16.07
CA TYR A 355 26.12 0.10 14.63
C TYR A 355 27.52 -0.41 14.28
N MET A 356 28.54 -0.15 15.09
CA MET A 356 29.87 -0.77 14.91
C MET A 356 29.81 -2.29 15.04
N LYS A 357 29.00 -2.82 15.97
CA LYS A 357 28.77 -4.26 16.08
C LYS A 357 28.06 -4.81 14.84
N VAL A 358 27.06 -4.11 14.32
CA VAL A 358 26.38 -4.49 13.06
C VAL A 358 27.37 -4.61 11.90
N LEU A 359 28.28 -3.65 11.74
CA LEU A 359 29.33 -3.73 10.70
C LEU A 359 30.24 -4.94 10.92
N LYS A 360 30.69 -5.17 12.16
CA LYS A 360 31.52 -6.33 12.51
C LYS A 360 30.82 -7.64 12.17
N ASP A 361 29.55 -7.79 12.58
CA ASP A 361 28.78 -9.01 12.40
C ASP A 361 28.45 -9.29 10.92
N LYS A 362 28.28 -8.25 10.10
CA LYS A 362 28.10 -8.40 8.65
C LYS A 362 29.36 -8.93 7.95
N GLY A 363 30.54 -8.68 8.52
CA GLY A 363 31.78 -9.33 8.11
C GLY A 363 32.30 -8.93 6.71
N TYR A 364 31.87 -7.80 6.17
CA TYR A 364 32.39 -7.29 4.90
C TYR A 364 33.80 -6.68 5.07
N THR A 365 34.58 -6.67 3.98
CA THR A 365 35.82 -5.86 3.94
C THR A 365 35.45 -4.43 3.58
N TYR A 366 35.59 -3.50 4.52
CA TYR A 366 35.17 -2.10 4.33
C TYR A 366 36.32 -1.23 3.82
N GLU A 367 36.08 -0.49 2.73
CA GLU A 367 37.03 0.51 2.20
C GLU A 367 36.77 1.89 2.81
N SER A 368 35.49 2.28 2.94
CA SER A 368 35.15 3.57 3.52
C SER A 368 33.80 3.62 4.24
N HIS A 369 33.74 4.51 5.22
CA HIS A 369 32.51 4.89 5.91
C HIS A 369 32.24 6.37 5.65
N ASN A 370 31.08 6.68 5.07
CA ASN A 370 30.75 8.02 4.61
C ASN A 370 29.53 8.51 5.40
N GLY A 371 29.75 9.56 6.19
CA GLY A 371 28.76 10.10 7.10
C GLY A 371 28.22 11.46 6.65
N PRO A 372 27.11 11.89 7.25
CA PRO A 372 26.51 13.18 6.96
C PRO A 372 27.38 14.33 7.50
N HIS A 373 27.11 15.54 7.03
CA HIS A 373 27.91 16.73 7.37
C HIS A 373 27.76 17.19 8.83
N ASP A 374 26.67 16.83 9.48
CA ASP A 374 26.37 17.13 10.87
C ASP A 374 27.05 16.18 11.88
N ILE A 375 27.75 15.13 11.42
CA ILE A 375 28.52 14.22 12.28
C ILE A 375 29.68 14.92 13.03
N GLU A 376 30.06 16.10 12.56
CA GLU A 376 31.11 16.95 13.16
C GLU A 376 30.56 17.85 14.28
N ASN A 377 29.24 17.93 14.46
CA ASN A 377 28.64 18.71 15.53
C ASN A 377 28.92 18.08 16.89
N ARG A 378 29.29 18.91 17.87
CA ARG A 378 29.59 18.48 19.24
C ARG A 378 28.30 18.27 20.04
N GLU A 379 28.22 17.19 20.80
CA GLU A 379 27.08 16.92 21.68
C GLU A 379 27.22 17.64 23.03
N PHE A 380 26.11 18.19 23.55
CA PHE A 380 26.09 18.97 24.80
C PHE A 380 26.17 18.13 26.09
N GLY A 381 26.32 16.79 26.01
CA GLY A 381 26.20 15.89 27.16
C GLY A 381 27.42 15.04 27.52
N SER A 382 28.38 14.83 26.60
CA SER A 382 29.53 13.94 26.81
C SER A 382 30.82 14.57 26.27
N ASP A 383 31.69 15.04 27.18
CA ASP A 383 33.04 15.57 26.92
C ASP A 383 33.19 16.61 25.77
N ALA A 384 32.08 17.21 25.32
CA ALA A 384 32.00 18.08 24.15
C ALA A 384 32.61 17.46 22.86
N LYS A 385 32.61 16.13 22.74
CA LYS A 385 33.11 15.42 21.55
C LYS A 385 32.02 15.32 20.48
N SER A 386 32.44 15.37 19.22
CA SER A 386 31.61 15.04 18.06
C SER A 386 31.47 13.52 17.90
N ARG A 387 30.42 13.08 17.21
CA ARG A 387 30.25 11.66 16.87
C ARG A 387 31.43 11.12 16.06
N LYS A 388 32.01 11.95 15.20
CA LYS A 388 33.20 11.60 14.41
C LYS A 388 34.42 11.32 15.30
N GLU A 389 34.58 12.06 16.40
CA GLU A 389 35.65 11.82 17.38
C GLU A 389 35.40 10.53 18.16
N LEU A 390 34.16 10.30 18.64
CA LEU A 390 33.79 9.05 19.32
C LEU A 390 33.96 7.83 18.41
N ALA A 391 33.59 7.95 17.13
CA ALA A 391 33.81 6.91 16.13
C ALA A 391 35.29 6.55 15.97
N ARG A 392 36.15 7.56 15.99
CA ARG A 392 37.60 7.42 15.82
C ARG A 392 38.28 6.83 17.05
N GLU A 393 37.82 7.17 18.24
CA GLU A 393 38.28 6.55 19.50
C GLU A 393 37.91 5.06 19.54
N GLY A 394 36.72 4.74 19.02
CA GLY A 394 36.24 3.38 18.89
C GLY A 394 35.66 2.82 20.19
N TYR A 395 35.10 1.62 20.08
CA TYR A 395 34.48 0.90 21.19
C TYR A 395 35.01 -0.52 21.27
N GLU A 396 35.11 -1.04 22.49
CA GLU A 396 35.39 -2.46 22.71
C GLU A 396 34.16 -3.31 22.39
N ILE A 397 34.34 -4.24 21.45
CA ILE A 397 33.35 -5.21 20.99
C ILE A 397 34.07 -6.55 20.90
N ASP A 398 33.59 -7.54 21.67
CA ASP A 398 34.15 -8.89 21.73
C ASP A 398 35.68 -8.95 21.97
N GLY A 399 36.18 -8.08 22.86
CA GLY A 399 37.58 -8.02 23.26
C GLY A 399 38.53 -7.33 22.27
N GLN A 400 38.00 -6.65 21.24
CA GLN A 400 38.77 -5.84 20.31
C GLN A 400 38.18 -4.43 20.21
N VAL A 401 39.03 -3.41 20.05
CA VAL A 401 38.59 -2.02 19.84
C VAL A 401 38.33 -1.82 18.35
N TYR A 402 37.07 -1.56 18.01
CA TYR A 402 36.65 -1.21 16.66
C TYR A 402 36.52 0.31 16.56
N SER A 403 37.22 0.91 15.59
CA SER A 403 37.16 2.35 15.33
C SER A 403 36.80 2.62 13.86
N ILE A 404 36.08 3.71 13.63
CA ILE A 404 35.64 4.15 12.30
C ILE A 404 36.19 5.55 12.04
N ARG A 405 36.75 5.74 10.83
CA ARG A 405 37.08 7.06 10.30
C ARG A 405 36.04 7.43 9.25
N PHE A 406 35.18 8.38 9.60
CA PHE A 406 34.16 8.88 8.67
C PHE A 406 34.73 9.89 7.68
N ASN A 407 34.46 9.64 6.40
CA ASN A 407 34.53 10.64 5.35
C ASN A 407 33.24 11.46 5.37
N VAL A 408 33.37 12.78 5.37
CA VAL A 408 32.21 13.66 5.42
C VAL A 408 31.73 13.96 4.01
N VAL A 409 30.46 13.66 3.74
CA VAL A 409 29.87 13.86 2.41
C VAL A 409 29.63 15.36 2.16
N PRO A 410 29.88 15.87 0.93
CA PRO A 410 29.67 17.27 0.59
C PRO A 410 28.25 17.75 0.91
N ARG A 411 28.15 18.96 1.46
CA ARG A 411 26.87 19.59 1.77
C ARG A 411 26.28 20.20 0.50
N VAL A 412 25.16 19.65 0.04
CA VAL A 412 24.35 20.15 -1.08
C VAL A 412 22.92 20.38 -0.63
N SER A 413 22.14 21.12 -1.40
CA SER A 413 20.70 21.25 -1.15
C SER A 413 19.99 19.90 -1.27
N ILE A 414 18.79 19.79 -0.67
CA ILE A 414 17.98 18.58 -0.77
C ILE A 414 17.66 18.26 -2.23
N ASP A 415 17.22 19.25 -2.99
CA ASP A 415 16.88 19.09 -4.41
C ASP A 415 18.08 18.64 -5.25
N GLU A 416 19.27 19.24 -5.06
CA GLU A 416 20.47 18.80 -5.77
C GLU A 416 20.87 17.36 -5.42
N GLY A 417 20.68 16.95 -4.17
CA GLY A 417 20.92 15.57 -3.75
C GLY A 417 19.88 14.62 -4.34
N ILE A 418 18.62 15.01 -4.42
CA ILE A 418 17.57 14.23 -5.09
C ILE A 418 17.90 14.03 -6.57
N GLU A 419 18.37 15.07 -7.26
CA GLU A 419 18.85 14.95 -8.65
C GLU A 419 20.07 14.03 -8.76
N ALA A 420 21.00 14.08 -7.80
CA ALA A 420 22.12 13.13 -7.76
C ALA A 420 21.62 11.67 -7.66
N VAL A 421 20.61 11.40 -6.84
CA VAL A 421 20.02 10.06 -6.73
C VAL A 421 19.35 9.65 -8.04
N ARG A 422 18.63 10.56 -8.69
CA ARG A 422 17.99 10.31 -10.00
C ARG A 422 18.99 9.93 -11.09
N GLU A 423 20.18 10.53 -11.05
CA GLU A 423 21.28 10.24 -11.97
C GLU A 423 21.95 8.89 -11.68
N ILE A 424 22.14 8.53 -10.40
CA ILE A 424 22.90 7.32 -10.04
C ILE A 424 22.08 6.04 -10.01
N LEU A 425 20.77 6.11 -9.72
CA LEU A 425 19.91 4.93 -9.61
C LEU A 425 19.94 4.03 -10.85
N PRO A 426 19.92 4.52 -12.10
CA PRO A 426 20.05 3.66 -13.30
C PRO A 426 21.34 2.83 -13.37
N HIS A 427 22.39 3.21 -12.62
CA HIS A 427 23.65 2.49 -12.53
C HIS A 427 23.71 1.54 -11.33
N CYS A 428 22.62 1.43 -10.56
CA CYS A 428 22.57 0.60 -9.37
C CYS A 428 21.93 -0.77 -9.67
N ALA A 429 22.40 -1.80 -8.97
CA ALA A 429 21.72 -3.09 -8.85
C ALA A 429 21.57 -3.46 -7.37
N PHE A 430 20.40 -3.92 -6.95
CA PHE A 430 20.07 -4.17 -5.54
C PHE A 430 19.86 -5.65 -5.26
N ASP A 431 20.34 -6.09 -4.09
CA ASP A 431 19.93 -7.36 -3.49
C ASP A 431 18.46 -7.28 -3.04
N GLU A 432 17.60 -8.14 -3.60
CA GLU A 432 16.15 -8.07 -3.35
C GLU A 432 15.74 -8.38 -1.90
N HIS A 433 16.55 -9.14 -1.16
CA HIS A 433 16.18 -9.60 0.18
C HIS A 433 16.80 -8.73 1.26
N LYS A 434 18.08 -8.38 1.12
CA LYS A 434 18.81 -7.58 2.11
C LYS A 434 18.54 -6.08 1.98
N CYS A 435 18.01 -5.64 0.84
CA CYS A 435 17.64 -4.25 0.63
C CYS A 435 16.12 -4.02 0.58
N ASP A 436 15.28 -5.01 0.90
CA ASP A 436 13.82 -4.91 0.77
C ASP A 436 13.25 -3.67 1.48
N GLU A 437 13.63 -3.44 2.74
CA GLU A 437 13.21 -2.28 3.53
C GLU A 437 13.66 -0.96 2.89
N GLY A 438 14.96 -0.82 2.61
CA GLY A 438 15.51 0.40 2.01
C GLY A 438 14.95 0.68 0.61
N ILE A 439 14.70 -0.36 -0.21
CA ILE A 439 14.03 -0.23 -1.52
C ILE A 439 12.62 0.33 -1.32
N ALA A 440 11.84 -0.25 -0.41
CA ALA A 440 10.49 0.21 -0.12
C ALA A 440 10.47 1.68 0.32
N HIS A 441 11.44 2.11 1.13
CA HIS A 441 11.57 3.51 1.55
C HIS A 441 11.95 4.45 0.39
N LEU A 442 12.88 4.05 -0.49
CA LEU A 442 13.22 4.83 -1.67
C LEU A 442 12.05 4.93 -2.67
N GLU A 443 11.26 3.86 -2.84
CA GLU A 443 10.04 3.87 -3.66
C GLU A 443 8.97 4.81 -3.10
N ALA A 444 8.89 4.93 -1.76
CA ALA A 444 7.87 5.71 -1.06
C ALA A 444 8.27 7.16 -0.74
N TYR A 445 9.54 7.51 -0.94
CA TYR A 445 10.05 8.86 -0.70
C TYR A 445 9.45 9.89 -1.66
N ARG A 446 8.66 10.82 -1.13
CA ARG A 446 7.72 11.67 -1.89
C ARG A 446 7.71 13.13 -1.45
N LYS A 447 7.13 13.99 -2.29
CA LYS A 447 6.80 15.37 -1.95
C LYS A 447 5.73 15.44 -0.85
N GLU A 448 5.76 16.50 -0.03
CA GLU A 448 4.71 16.80 0.92
C GLU A 448 3.47 17.39 0.19
N TRP A 449 2.27 16.87 0.43
CA TRP A 449 1.02 17.41 -0.15
C TRP A 449 0.46 18.56 0.71
N ASP A 450 0.02 19.66 0.08
CA ASP A 450 -0.71 20.74 0.74
C ASP A 450 -2.22 20.62 0.47
N ASP A 451 -2.95 20.01 1.41
CA ASP A 451 -4.41 19.84 1.32
C ASP A 451 -5.19 21.16 1.19
N LYS A 452 -4.64 22.28 1.69
CA LYS A 452 -5.32 23.59 1.66
C LYS A 452 -5.18 24.25 0.29
N LYS A 453 -4.03 24.06 -0.36
CA LYS A 453 -3.73 24.66 -1.67
C LYS A 453 -4.00 23.71 -2.83
N GLY A 454 -4.20 22.41 -2.55
CA GLY A 454 -4.40 21.38 -3.58
C GLY A 454 -3.17 21.20 -4.48
N CYS A 455 -1.97 21.41 -3.94
CA CYS A 455 -0.72 21.27 -4.68
C CYS A 455 0.39 20.61 -3.83
N TRP A 456 1.40 20.07 -4.50
CA TRP A 456 2.62 19.57 -3.85
C TRP A 456 3.49 20.73 -3.36
N LYS A 457 4.06 20.60 -2.16
CA LYS A 457 5.11 21.49 -1.68
C LYS A 457 6.43 21.14 -2.38
N ASP A 458 7.35 22.10 -2.38
CA ASP A 458 8.69 21.93 -2.95
C ASP A 458 9.63 21.10 -2.08
N LYS A 459 9.16 20.65 -0.91
CA LYS A 459 9.95 19.89 0.05
C LYS A 459 9.44 18.44 0.18
N PRO A 460 10.36 17.49 0.43
CA PRO A 460 9.97 16.12 0.74
C PRO A 460 9.09 16.05 1.98
N LEU A 461 8.19 15.06 2.00
CA LEU A 461 7.47 14.69 3.21
C LEU A 461 8.46 14.06 4.18
N HIS A 462 8.57 14.64 5.37
CA HIS A 462 9.39 14.07 6.43
C HIS A 462 8.59 12.99 7.18
N ASP A 463 8.76 11.74 6.76
CA ASP A 463 8.23 10.54 7.40
C ASP A 463 9.32 9.45 7.53
N TYR A 464 8.91 8.23 7.89
CA TYR A 464 9.79 7.07 8.08
C TYR A 464 10.71 6.75 6.88
N THR A 465 10.37 7.22 5.67
CA THR A 465 11.18 7.00 4.46
C THR A 465 12.39 7.93 4.34
N SER A 466 12.43 9.00 5.14
CA SER A 466 13.40 10.09 4.96
C SER A 466 14.83 9.68 5.26
N HIS A 467 15.05 8.87 6.31
CA HIS A 467 16.38 8.49 6.76
C HIS A 467 17.11 7.62 5.74
N ASP A 468 16.40 6.65 5.17
CA ASP A 468 16.96 5.77 4.15
C ASP A 468 17.19 6.52 2.83
N ALA A 469 16.27 7.43 2.48
CA ALA A 469 16.45 8.31 1.33
C ALA A 469 17.64 9.26 1.48
N ASP A 470 17.85 9.83 2.67
CA ASP A 470 18.99 10.71 2.97
C ASP A 470 20.31 9.94 2.98
N GLY A 471 20.34 8.75 3.58
CA GLY A 471 21.50 7.84 3.51
C GLY A 471 21.91 7.54 2.06
N PHE A 472 20.93 7.25 1.20
CA PHE A 472 21.18 6.99 -0.22
C PHE A 472 21.55 8.27 -0.99
N ARG A 473 20.99 9.43 -0.60
CA ARG A 473 21.36 10.74 -1.15
C ARG A 473 22.82 11.06 -0.87
N TYR A 474 23.33 10.72 0.31
CA TYR A 474 24.75 10.89 0.62
C TYR A 474 25.65 10.02 -0.26
N PHE A 475 25.22 8.79 -0.57
CA PHE A 475 25.88 7.96 -1.58
C PHE A 475 25.95 8.65 -2.94
N ALA A 476 24.81 9.11 -3.45
CA ALA A 476 24.73 9.74 -4.76
C ALA A 476 25.60 11.00 -4.85
N VAL A 477 25.55 11.87 -3.84
CA VAL A 477 26.33 13.11 -3.77
C VAL A 477 27.82 12.83 -3.69
N SER A 478 28.23 11.83 -2.90
CA SER A 478 29.63 11.41 -2.79
C SER A 478 30.21 10.99 -4.14
N ARG A 479 29.45 10.25 -4.95
CA ARG A 479 29.94 9.68 -6.22
C ARG A 479 29.78 10.61 -7.42
N ARG A 480 28.76 11.47 -7.44
CA ARG A 480 28.57 12.49 -8.50
C ARG A 480 29.78 13.42 -8.62
N ASN A 481 30.44 13.74 -7.50
CA ASN A 481 31.58 14.65 -7.46
C ASN A 481 32.91 14.05 -7.96
N VAL A 482 33.00 12.72 -8.16
CA VAL A 482 34.27 12.05 -8.51
C VAL A 482 34.43 11.85 -10.03
N LYS A 483 33.35 11.88 -10.83
CA LYS A 483 33.38 11.48 -12.26
C LYS A 483 33.25 12.59 -13.32
N ARG A 484 33.12 13.88 -12.99
CA ARG A 484 33.04 14.94 -14.03
C ARG A 484 34.42 15.43 -14.48
N LEU A 485 35.03 14.71 -15.43
CA LEU A 485 35.79 15.37 -16.50
C LEU A 485 34.75 16.01 -17.43
N THR A 486 34.45 17.29 -17.25
CA THR A 486 33.59 18.02 -18.17
C THR A 486 34.30 18.21 -19.50
N GLU A 487 33.82 17.56 -20.57
CA GLU A 487 34.09 18.04 -21.93
C GLU A 487 33.46 19.43 -22.07
N LYS A 488 34.29 20.42 -22.39
CA LYS A 488 33.81 21.76 -22.75
C LYS A 488 33.07 21.65 -24.08
N LEU A 489 31.74 21.77 -24.04
CA LEU A 489 30.97 22.13 -25.21
C LEU A 489 31.19 23.63 -25.47
N GLU A 490 32.05 23.96 -26.43
CA GLU A 490 32.18 25.32 -26.93
C GLU A 490 30.97 25.66 -27.79
N PHE A 491 30.10 26.54 -27.29
CA PHE A 491 29.05 27.15 -28.10
C PHE A 491 29.65 28.33 -28.86
N ASN A 492 29.81 28.17 -30.18
CA ASN A 492 30.06 29.29 -31.09
C ASN A 492 28.75 30.07 -31.27
N TRP A 493 28.61 31.15 -30.50
CA TRP A 493 27.60 32.17 -30.76
C TRP A 493 28.13 33.07 -31.88
N ASN A 494 27.82 32.71 -33.13
CA ASN A 494 27.93 33.62 -34.27
C ASN A 494 26.72 34.54 -34.35
#